data_AF-G9XJ35-F1
#
_entry.id   AF-G9XJ35-F1
#
_cell.length_a   1.000
_cell.length_b   1.000
_cell.length_c   1.000
_cell.angle_alpha   90.00
_cell.angle_beta   90.00
_cell.angle_gamma   90.00
#
_symmetry.space_group_name_H-M   'P 1'
#
loop_
_entity.id
_entity.type
_entity.pdbx_description
1 polymer ?
#
loop_
_entity_poly.entity_id
_entity_poly.type
_entity_poly.pdbx_seq_one_letter_code
_entity_poly.pdbx_strand_id
1 'polypeptide(L)'
;MRKKTLVRSVRIHYVIKKWRGAIIMPYVNIRITNENVTPEKKALLIKGATQLLVDVLGKNPNTTVVVIDEVNTDNWGIGGETITARRKDGR
;
A
#
# COMPACT_ATOMS: atom_id res chain seq x y z
N MET A 1 32.87 -29.10 -15.58
CA MET A 1 32.08 -28.84 -14.35
C MET A 1 31.68 -27.37 -14.29
N ARG A 2 30.40 -27.04 -14.50
CA ARG A 2 29.87 -25.67 -14.32
C ARG A 2 28.91 -25.66 -13.13
N LYS A 3 29.28 -24.95 -12.06
CA LYS A 3 28.40 -24.71 -10.90
C LYS A 3 27.24 -23.82 -11.35
N LYS A 4 26.04 -24.38 -11.51
CA LYS A 4 24.82 -23.59 -11.66
C LYS A 4 24.42 -23.07 -10.28
N THR A 5 24.71 -21.80 -10.03
CA THR A 5 24.19 -21.04 -8.89
C THR A 5 22.67 -20.99 -8.99
N LEU A 6 21.98 -21.70 -8.09
CA LEU A 6 20.53 -21.67 -7.99
C LEU A 6 20.15 -20.41 -7.19
N VAL A 7 19.87 -19.31 -7.88
CA VAL A 7 19.23 -18.14 -7.26
C VAL A 7 17.82 -18.58 -6.85
N ARG A 8 17.61 -18.78 -5.54
CA ARG A 8 16.29 -19.03 -4.97
C ARG A 8 15.44 -17.77 -5.11
N SER A 9 14.68 -17.70 -6.21
CA SER A 9 13.59 -16.75 -6.40
C SER A 9 12.60 -16.88 -5.25
N VAL A 10 12.59 -15.94 -4.30
CA VAL A 10 11.44 -15.72 -3.42
C VAL A 10 10.35 -15.10 -4.29
N ARG A 11 9.49 -15.97 -4.87
CA ARG A 11 8.29 -15.55 -5.58
C ARG A 11 7.13 -15.61 -4.59
N ILE A 12 6.71 -14.47 -4.07
CA ILE A 12 5.45 -14.37 -3.33
C ILE A 12 4.33 -14.58 -4.35
N HIS A 13 3.80 -15.80 -4.44
CA HIS A 13 2.60 -16.08 -5.21
C HIS A 13 1.39 -15.61 -4.41
N TYR A 14 0.84 -14.45 -4.74
CA TYR A 14 -0.56 -14.17 -4.42
C TYR A 14 -1.44 -14.91 -5.43
N VAL A 15 -1.98 -16.06 -5.03
CA VAL A 15 -2.96 -16.82 -5.82
C VAL A 15 -4.31 -16.11 -5.68
N ILE A 16 -4.67 -15.28 -6.67
CA ILE A 16 -6.05 -14.79 -6.81
C ILE A 16 -6.87 -15.94 -7.39
N LYS A 17 -7.42 -16.77 -6.50
CA LYS A 17 -8.31 -17.89 -6.84
C LYS A 17 -9.66 -17.32 -7.30
N LYS A 18 -9.85 -17.20 -8.62
CA LYS A 18 -11.11 -16.81 -9.24
C LYS A 18 -12.14 -17.94 -9.02
N TRP A 19 -13.08 -17.74 -8.10
CA TRP A 19 -14.21 -18.65 -7.85
C TRP A 19 -15.52 -17.90 -8.16
N ARG A 20 -16.41 -18.53 -8.95
CA ARG A 20 -17.78 -18.05 -9.16
C ARG A 20 -18.47 -17.97 -7.80
N GLY A 21 -18.81 -16.76 -7.35
CA GLY A 21 -19.44 -16.50 -6.04
C GLY A 21 -18.50 -16.05 -4.91
N ALA A 22 -17.20 -15.87 -5.17
CA ALA A 22 -16.26 -15.39 -4.15
C ALA A 22 -16.53 -13.93 -3.76
N ILE A 23 -16.76 -13.70 -2.46
CA ILE A 23 -16.74 -12.38 -1.85
C ILE A 23 -15.36 -11.79 -2.14
N ILE A 24 -15.31 -10.85 -3.08
CA ILE A 24 -14.06 -10.16 -3.45
C ILE A 24 -13.65 -9.37 -2.22
N MET A 25 -12.59 -9.78 -1.52
CA MET A 25 -11.98 -9.03 -0.42
C MET A 25 -11.20 -7.85 -1.00
N PRO A 26 -11.73 -6.62 -0.96
CA PRO A 26 -11.02 -5.48 -1.50
C PRO A 26 -9.80 -5.18 -0.63
N TYR A 27 -8.68 -4.89 -1.29
CA TYR A 27 -7.44 -4.54 -0.62
C TYR A 27 -7.01 -3.14 -1.08
N VAL A 28 -6.73 -2.27 -0.12
CA VAL A 28 -6.19 -0.93 -0.33
C VAL A 28 -4.90 -0.79 0.45
N ASN A 29 -3.83 -0.37 -0.22
CA ASN A 29 -2.58 0.00 0.42
C ASN A 29 -2.36 1.50 0.24
N ILE A 30 -2.28 2.21 1.35
CA ILE A 30 -2.03 3.65 1.40
C ILE A 30 -0.59 3.83 1.86
N ARG A 31 0.25 4.40 1.00
CA ARG A 31 1.64 4.72 1.36
C ARG A 31 1.79 6.23 1.44
N ILE A 32 2.22 6.72 2.59
CA ILE A 32 2.38 8.15 2.90
C ILE A 32 3.69 8.38 3.64
N THR A 33 4.24 9.59 3.58
CA THR A 33 5.39 9.92 4.43
C THR A 33 4.96 9.95 5.89
N ASN A 34 5.87 9.57 6.80
CA ASN A 34 5.60 9.38 8.24
C ASN A 34 5.49 10.69 9.05
N GLU A 35 4.89 11.73 8.45
CA GLU A 35 4.95 13.08 8.97
C GLU A 35 3.56 13.55 9.39
N ASN A 36 3.40 13.80 10.69
CA ASN A 36 2.13 14.24 11.27
C ASN A 36 0.95 13.29 10.97
N VAL A 37 1.24 11.98 10.88
CA VAL A 37 0.28 10.90 10.63
C VAL A 37 -0.21 10.33 11.97
N THR A 38 -1.12 11.05 12.62
CA THR A 38 -1.65 10.63 13.92
C THR A 38 -2.58 9.40 13.79
N PRO A 39 -2.80 8.64 14.88
CA PRO A 39 -3.77 7.52 14.88
C PRO A 39 -5.16 7.93 14.39
N GLU A 40 -5.63 9.12 14.74
CA GLU A 40 -6.95 9.65 14.35
C GLU A 40 -7.02 9.89 12.85
N LYS A 41 -5.95 10.45 12.25
CA LYS A 41 -5.87 10.63 10.79
C LYS A 41 -5.83 9.30 10.06
N LYS A 42 -5.12 8.30 10.59
CA LYS A 42 -5.11 6.94 10.03
C LYS A 42 -6.49 6.29 10.07
N ALA A 43 -7.23 6.46 11.17
CA ALA A 43 -8.61 6.00 11.26
C ALA A 43 -9.52 6.66 10.20
N LEU A 44 -9.36 7.97 9.96
CA LEU A 44 -10.09 8.66 8.89
C LEU A 44 -9.74 8.14 7.49
N LEU A 45 -8.46 7.86 7.21
CA LEU A 45 -8.02 7.28 5.94
C LEU A 45 -8.62 5.89 5.70
N ILE A 46 -8.60 5.02 6.71
CA ILE A 46 -9.19 3.67 6.64
C ILE A 46 -10.70 3.75 6.39
N LYS A 47 -11.40 4.62 7.13
CA LYS A 47 -12.83 4.83 6.97
C LYS A 47 -13.17 5.35 5.57
N GLY A 48 -12.45 6.38 5.10
CA GLY A 48 -12.69 6.99 3.79
C GLY A 48 -12.44 6.02 2.64
N ALA A 49 -11.34 5.27 2.67
CA ALA A 49 -11.04 4.28 1.63
C ALA A 49 -12.08 3.15 1.59
N THR A 50 -12.51 2.66 2.75
CA THR A 50 -13.57 1.64 2.85
C THR A 50 -14.88 2.18 2.28
N GLN A 51 -15.30 3.38 2.68
CA GLN A 51 -16.55 3.97 2.21
C GLN A 51 -16.54 4.24 0.71
N LEU A 52 -15.42 4.69 0.14
CA LEU A 52 -15.28 4.91 -1.30
C LEU A 52 -15.57 3.62 -2.10
N LEU A 53 -15.09 2.47 -1.61
CA LEU A 53 -15.33 1.18 -2.26
C LEU A 53 -16.78 0.70 -2.11
N VAL A 54 -17.45 1.06 -1.02
CA VAL A 54 -18.89 0.86 -0.85
C VAL A 54 -19.64 1.70 -1.89
N ASP A 55 -19.37 2.99 -1.95
CA ASP A 55 -20.15 3.95 -2.73
C ASP A 55 -19.98 3.74 -4.24
N VAL A 56 -18.75 3.50 -4.70
CA VAL A 56 -18.44 3.41 -6.13
C VAL A 56 -18.64 1.99 -6.68
N LEU A 57 -18.32 0.97 -5.89
CA LEU A 57 -18.24 -0.42 -6.36
C LEU A 57 -19.18 -1.39 -5.63
N GLY A 58 -19.99 -0.91 -4.69
CA GLY A 58 -20.94 -1.73 -3.93
C GLY A 58 -20.26 -2.85 -3.12
N LYS A 59 -19.02 -2.64 -2.65
CA LYS A 59 -18.28 -3.67 -1.91
C LYS A 59 -18.76 -3.80 -0.47
N ASN A 60 -18.60 -5.00 0.08
CA ASN A 60 -18.88 -5.24 1.49
C ASN A 60 -17.75 -4.61 2.36
N PRO A 61 -18.07 -3.63 3.23
CA PRO A 61 -17.06 -2.98 4.06
C PRO A 61 -16.44 -3.94 5.07
N ASN A 62 -17.18 -4.97 5.53
CA ASN A 62 -16.71 -5.93 6.53
C ASN A 62 -15.61 -6.87 6.00
N THR A 63 -15.39 -6.90 4.69
CA THR A 63 -14.34 -7.71 4.04
C THR A 63 -13.26 -6.86 3.40
N THR A 64 -13.29 -5.54 3.62
CA THR A 64 -12.32 -4.59 3.06
C THR A 64 -11.12 -4.46 3.99
N VAL A 65 -9.94 -4.69 3.42
CA VAL A 65 -8.67 -4.58 4.12
C VAL A 65 -7.96 -3.32 3.65
N VAL A 66 -7.63 -2.44 4.61
CA VAL A 66 -6.84 -1.23 4.36
C VAL A 66 -5.54 -1.32 5.17
N VAL A 67 -4.41 -1.17 4.50
CA VAL A 67 -3.07 -1.11 5.12
C VAL A 67 -2.50 0.28 4.90
N ILE A 68 -1.96 0.89 5.94
CA ILE A 68 -1.24 2.16 5.87
C ILE A 68 0.24 1.90 6.13
N ASP A 69 1.08 2.22 5.15
CA ASP A 69 2.53 2.20 5.29
C ASP A 69 3.04 3.64 5.42
N GLU A 70 3.63 3.92 6.58
CA GLU A 70 4.34 5.16 6.83
C GLU A 70 5.80 5.02 6.38
N VAL A 71 6.21 5.85 5.43
CA VAL A 71 7.52 5.76 4.78
C VAL A 71 8.37 6.95 5.20
N ASN A 72 9.61 6.70 5.59
CA ASN A 72 10.58 7.77 5.86
C ASN A 72 10.80 8.62 4.59
N THR A 73 10.95 9.94 4.74
CA THR A 73 11.16 10.90 3.65
C THR A 73 12.45 10.67 2.85
N ASP A 74 13.45 10.00 3.42
CA ASP A 74 14.66 9.55 2.70
C ASP A 74 14.40 8.35 1.79
N ASN A 75 13.32 7.61 2.03
CA ASN A 75 12.89 6.47 1.24
C ASN A 75 11.76 6.83 0.25
N TRP A 76 11.42 8.12 0.14
CA TRP A 76 10.42 8.65 -0.78
C TRP A 76 11.07 9.70 -1.68
N GLY A 77 10.90 9.58 -3.00
CA GLY A 77 11.59 10.43 -3.96
C GLY A 77 10.68 11.01 -5.04
N ILE A 78 10.99 12.23 -5.46
CA ILE A 78 10.33 12.92 -6.57
C ILE A 78 11.41 13.55 -7.45
N GLY A 79 11.39 13.25 -8.75
CA GLY A 79 12.34 13.82 -9.70
C GLY A 79 13.80 13.38 -9.48
N GLY A 80 14.02 12.20 -8.90
CA GLY A 80 15.37 11.67 -8.62
C GLY A 80 15.96 12.10 -7.28
N GLU A 81 15.23 12.86 -6.46
CA GLU A 81 15.69 13.36 -5.17
C GLU A 81 14.76 12.93 -4.03
N THR A 82 15.33 12.68 -2.84
CA THR A 82 14.52 12.35 -1.67
C THR A 82 13.70 13.55 -1.21
N ILE A 83 12.56 13.30 -0.57
CA ILE A 83 11.74 14.38 0.01
C ILE A 83 12.55 15.18 1.03
N THR A 84 13.41 14.52 1.81
CA THR A 84 14.31 15.20 2.74
C THR A 84 15.24 16.20 2.03
N ALA A 85 15.84 15.80 0.90
CA ALA A 85 16.73 16.67 0.13
C ALA A 85 15.95 17.87 -0.44
N ARG A 86 14.80 17.61 -1.06
CA ARG A 86 13.97 18.66 -1.68
C ARG A 86 13.56 19.76 -0.69
N ARG A 87 13.22 19.39 0.55
CA ARG A 87 12.84 20.35 1.59
C ARG A 87 14.00 21.19 2.12
N LYS A 88 15.21 20.62 2.18
CA LYS A 88 16.41 21.39 2.54
C LYS A 88 16.65 22.51 1.53
N ASP A 89 16.25 22.30 0.28
CA ASP A 89 16.33 23.29 -0.80
C ASP A 89 15.09 24.20 -0.90
N GLY A 90 14.13 24.09 0.03
CA GLY A 90 12.92 24.90 0.06
C GLY A 90 11.87 24.56 -1.03
N ARG A 91 11.94 23.35 -1.61
CA ARG A 91 11.03 22.85 -2.66
C ARG A 91 9.97 21.89 -2.13
#